data_AF-A0A098ECY9-F1
#
_entry.id   AF-A0A098ECY9-F1
#
_cell.length_a   1.000
_cell.length_b   1.000
_cell.length_c   1.000
_cell.angle_alpha   90.00
_cell.angle_beta   90.00
_cell.angle_gamma   90.00
#
_symmetry.space_group_name_H-M   'P 1'
#
loop_
_entity.id
_entity.type
_entity.pdbx_description
1 polymer ?
#
loop_
_entity_poly.entity_id
_entity_poly.type
_entity_poly.pdbx_seq_one_letter_code
_entity_poly.pdbx_strand_id
1 'polypeptide(L)'
;MGGRYDATNVINPVLSIISNISIDHQEFLGNDEISIAKEKAGIIKNNVPLITCVSQDEILNLYNTICKQKKFRINAPKFFFRKEYTKT
;
A
#
# COMPACT_ATOMS: atom_id res chain seq x y z
N MET A 1 -13.04 5.05 7.06
CA MET A 1 -11.76 5.63 6.61
C MET A 1 -10.73 4.53 6.67
N GLY A 2 -10.27 4.03 5.52
CA GLY A 2 -9.39 2.87 5.45
C GLY A 2 -7.93 3.18 5.80
N GLY A 3 -7.22 2.23 6.42
CA GLY A 3 -5.79 2.35 6.72
C GLY A 3 -5.38 1.71 8.04
N ARG A 4 -4.46 2.36 8.75
CA ARG A 4 -3.84 1.86 9.98
C ARG A 4 -4.86 1.61 11.08
N TYR A 5 -5.80 2.53 11.30
CA TYR A 5 -6.81 2.44 12.37
C TYR A 5 -8.23 2.08 11.86
N ASP A 6 -8.35 1.54 10.65
CA ASP A 6 -9.65 1.08 10.16
C ASP A 6 -10.08 -0.22 10.86
N ALA A 7 -11.38 -0.35 11.15
CA ALA A 7 -11.95 -1.52 11.81
C ALA A 7 -11.68 -2.85 11.04
N THR A 8 -11.49 -2.78 9.72
CA THR A 8 -11.14 -3.94 8.89
C THR A 8 -9.68 -4.38 9.03
N ASN A 9 -8.80 -3.55 9.60
CA ASN A 9 -7.35 -3.82 9.68
C ASN A 9 -6.95 -4.80 10.81
N VAL A 10 -7.89 -5.57 11.35
CA VAL A 10 -7.66 -6.58 12.40
C VAL A 10 -7.22 -7.95 11.85
N ILE A 11 -7.23 -8.13 10.54
CA ILE A 11 -6.94 -9.42 9.88
C ILE A 11 -5.47 -9.57 9.45
N ASN A 12 -5.07 -10.81 9.15
CA ASN A 12 -3.82 -11.15 8.46
C ASN A 12 -4.16 -11.65 7.04
N PRO A 13 -4.18 -10.76 6.03
CA PRO A 13 -4.62 -11.12 4.69
C PRO A 13 -3.52 -11.88 3.93
N VAL A 14 -3.92 -12.60 2.88
CA VAL A 14 -2.97 -13.20 1.92
C VAL A 14 -2.41 -12.19 0.91
N LEU A 15 -3.06 -11.03 0.79
CA LEU A 15 -2.71 -9.94 -0.13
C LEU A 15 -3.29 -8.62 0.39
N SER A 16 -2.48 -7.56 0.36
CA SER A 16 -2.95 -6.19 0.59
C SER A 16 -2.99 -5.41 -0.73
N ILE A 17 -3.99 -4.55 -0.89
CA ILE A 17 -4.14 -3.70 -2.09
C ILE A 17 -4.38 -2.26 -1.65
N ILE A 18 -3.58 -1.34 -2.17
CA ILE A 18 -3.80 0.11 -2.02
C ILE A 18 -3.96 0.67 -3.44
N SER A 19 -5.16 1.06 -3.83
CA SER A 19 -5.46 1.47 -5.22
C SER A 19 -4.67 2.73 -5.64
N ASN A 20 -5.25 3.91 -5.47
CA ASN A 20 -4.62 5.19 -5.74
C ASN A 20 -4.44 5.97 -4.43
N ILE A 21 -3.58 6.97 -4.47
CA ILE A 21 -3.51 8.01 -3.45
C ILE A 21 -3.91 9.31 -4.12
N SER A 22 -4.85 9.98 -3.48
CA SER A 22 -5.33 11.31 -3.79
C SER A 22 -5.57 12.03 -2.48
N ILE A 23 -5.58 13.36 -2.53
CA ILE A 23 -6.06 14.16 -1.42
C ILE A 23 -7.54 13.80 -1.16
N ASP A 24 -7.78 13.14 -0.03
CA ASP A 24 -9.08 12.68 0.41
C ASP A 24 -9.12 12.72 1.93
N HIS A 25 -10.23 13.17 2.52
CA HIS A 25 -10.45 13.24 3.96
C HIS A 25 -9.27 13.85 4.77
N GLN A 26 -8.87 15.08 4.43
CA GLN A 26 -7.73 15.79 5.03
C GLN A 26 -7.77 15.86 6.57
N GLU A 27 -8.97 16.01 7.15
CA GLU A 27 -9.16 16.10 8.61
C GLU A 27 -8.68 14.84 9.39
N PHE A 28 -8.55 13.69 8.72
CA PHE A 28 -8.25 12.40 9.37
C PHE A 28 -6.99 11.71 8.84
N LEU A 29 -6.63 11.95 7.57
CA LEU A 29 -5.55 11.25 6.89
C LEU A 29 -4.29 12.11 6.67
N GLY A 30 -4.40 13.44 6.91
CA GLY A 30 -3.32 14.41 6.76
C GLY A 30 -3.52 15.38 5.59
N ASN A 31 -2.66 16.40 5.51
CA ASN A 31 -2.84 17.54 4.60
C ASN A 31 -2.24 17.33 3.20
N ASP A 32 -1.52 16.22 3.01
CA ASP A 32 -0.79 15.92 1.78
C ASP A 32 -0.90 14.43 1.41
N GLU A 33 -0.60 14.11 0.16
CA GLU A 33 -0.70 12.72 -0.33
C GLU A 33 0.25 11.77 0.40
N ILE A 34 1.39 12.25 0.88
CA ILE A 34 2.38 11.41 1.56
C ILE A 34 1.90 10.99 2.95
N SER A 35 1.22 11.86 3.69
CA SER A 35 0.59 11.54 4.99
C SER A 35 -0.58 10.58 4.81
N ILE A 36 -1.43 10.82 3.82
CA ILE A 36 -2.52 9.90 3.47
C ILE A 36 -1.97 8.52 3.09
N ALA A 37 -0.91 8.48 2.29
CA ALA A 37 -0.26 7.24 1.91
C ALA A 37 0.30 6.48 3.11
N LYS A 38 0.89 7.17 4.09
CA LYS A 38 1.38 6.56 5.34
C LYS A 38 0.24 5.93 6.14
N GLU A 39 -0.91 6.58 6.21
CA GLU A 39 -2.06 6.06 6.93
C GLU A 39 -2.63 4.80 6.23
N LYS A 40 -2.80 4.84 4.91
CA LYS A 40 -3.23 3.66 4.14
C LYS A 40 -2.21 2.52 4.18
N ALA A 41 -0.91 2.81 4.24
CA ALA A 41 0.15 1.81 4.38
C ALA A 41 0.05 0.97 5.67
N GLY A 42 -0.78 1.38 6.64
CA GLY A 42 -1.06 0.61 7.84
C GLY A 42 -1.68 -0.78 7.60
N ILE A 43 -2.19 -1.06 6.39
CA ILE A 43 -2.69 -2.39 6.01
C ILE A 43 -1.58 -3.35 5.53
N ILE A 44 -0.34 -2.87 5.39
CA ILE A 44 0.81 -3.70 4.98
C ILE A 44 1.24 -4.57 6.17
N LYS A 45 1.12 -5.90 6.02
CA LYS A 45 1.46 -6.88 7.05
C LYS A 45 2.75 -7.64 6.73
N ASN A 46 3.37 -8.25 7.74
CA ASN A 46 4.61 -9.01 7.59
C ASN A 46 4.42 -10.19 6.64
N ASN A 47 5.36 -10.39 5.71
CA ASN A 47 5.33 -11.48 4.73
C ASN A 47 4.08 -11.52 3.82
N VAL A 48 3.33 -10.42 3.72
CA VAL A 48 2.14 -10.30 2.85
C VAL A 48 2.48 -9.44 1.64
N PRO A 49 2.17 -9.88 0.40
CA PRO A 49 2.39 -9.07 -0.80
C PRO A 49 1.50 -7.83 -0.82
N LEU A 50 1.97 -6.78 -1.50
CA LEU A 50 1.25 -5.53 -1.74
C LEU A 50 1.08 -5.31 -3.24
N ILE A 51 -0.14 -4.98 -3.68
CA ILE A 51 -0.43 -4.43 -5.00
C ILE A 51 -0.85 -2.97 -4.85
N THR A 52 -0.39 -2.11 -5.77
CA THR A 52 -0.80 -0.71 -5.79
C THR A 52 -0.86 -0.12 -7.19
N CYS A 53 -1.75 0.85 -7.39
CA CYS A 53 -1.86 1.66 -8.62
C CYS A 53 -1.31 3.09 -8.44
N VAL A 54 -0.62 3.38 -7.33
CA VAL A 54 0.02 4.67 -7.09
C VAL A 54 1.12 4.92 -8.12
N SER A 55 1.15 6.13 -8.68
CA SER A 55 2.14 6.53 -9.70
C SER A 55 3.18 7.53 -9.20
N GLN A 56 2.95 8.15 -8.04
CA GLN A 56 3.86 9.12 -7.45
C GLN A 56 5.11 8.42 -6.89
N ASP A 57 6.29 8.77 -7.41
CA ASP A 57 7.57 8.14 -7.04
C ASP A 57 7.87 8.21 -5.54
N GLU A 58 7.54 9.31 -4.90
CA GLU A 58 7.75 9.50 -3.46
C GLU A 58 6.98 8.46 -2.62
N ILE A 59 5.71 8.22 -2.97
CA ILE A 59 4.87 7.23 -2.28
C ILE A 59 5.31 5.81 -2.63
N LEU A 60 5.71 5.55 -3.87
CA LEU A 60 6.29 4.27 -4.25
C LEU A 60 7.55 3.96 -3.44
N ASN A 61 8.42 4.95 -3.22
CA ASN A 61 9.62 4.82 -2.38
C ASN A 61 9.27 4.57 -0.91
N LEU A 62 8.24 5.23 -0.38
CA LEU A 62 7.70 4.97 0.95
C LEU A 62 7.23 3.51 1.09
N TYR A 63 6.39 3.04 0.17
CA TYR A 63 5.86 1.67 0.23
C TYR A 63 6.96 0.62 0.06
N ASN A 64 7.92 0.86 -0.83
CA ASN A 64 9.13 0.04 -0.95
C ASN A 64 9.88 -0.08 0.38
N THR A 65 10.05 1.03 1.10
CA THR A 65 10.76 1.06 2.38
C THR A 65 10.02 0.25 3.44
N ILE A 66 8.69 0.42 3.53
CA ILE A 66 7.85 -0.32 4.49
C ILE A 66 7.87 -1.82 4.19
N CYS A 67 7.71 -2.22 2.92
CA CYS A 67 7.75 -3.63 2.52
C CYS A 67 9.09 -4.29 2.86
N LYS A 68 10.22 -3.59 2.67
CA LYS A 68 11.55 -4.09 3.07
C LYS A 68 11.65 -4.32 4.58
N GLN A 69 11.16 -3.38 5.38
CA GLN A 69 11.19 -3.49 6.86
C GLN A 69 10.33 -4.65 7.38
N LYS A 70 9.20 -4.92 6.73
CA LYS A 70 8.25 -6.00 7.08
C LYS A 70 8.73 -7.39 6.65
N LYS A 71 10.03 -7.53 6.36
CA LYS A 71 10.77 -8.76 6.00
C LYS A 71 10.19 -9.51 4.79
N PHE A 72 9.64 -8.78 3.84
CA PHE A 72 9.29 -9.39 2.56
C PHE A 72 10.56 -9.84 1.83
N ARG A 73 10.72 -11.17 1.66
CA ARG A 73 11.58 -11.73 0.61
C ARG A 73 10.89 -11.41 -0.71
N ILE A 74 11.50 -10.61 -1.56
CA ILE A 74 11.07 -10.36 -2.94
C ILE A 74 11.19 -11.67 -3.72
N ASN A 75 10.22 -12.58 -3.58
CA ASN A 75 10.09 -13.78 -4.41
C ASN A 75 8.68 -13.94 -5.00
N ALA A 76 7.84 -12.91 -4.89
CA ALA A 76 6.59 -12.75 -5.61
C ALA A 76 6.63 -11.39 -6.32
N PRO A 77 5.94 -11.24 -7.46
CA PRO A 77 6.42 -10.44 -8.57
C PRO A 77 6.46 -8.96 -8.19
N LYS A 78 7.49 -8.29 -8.71
CA LYS A 78 7.71 -6.84 -8.70
C LYS A 78 6.40 -6.07 -8.60
N PHE A 79 6.36 -5.08 -7.71
CA PHE A 79 5.48 -3.90 -7.78
C PHE A 79 4.79 -3.80 -9.14
N PHE A 80 3.53 -4.23 -9.20
CA PHE A 80 2.81 -4.36 -10.46
C PHE A 80 2.30 -3.00 -10.90
N PHE A 81 3.22 -2.14 -11.31
CA PHE A 81 2.87 -0.98 -12.11
C PHE A 81 2.57 -1.47 -13.53
N ARG A 82 1.29 -1.42 -13.91
CA ARG A 82 0.81 -1.50 -15.29
C ARG A 82 1.44 -2.64 -16.13
N LYS A 83 1.11 -3.89 -15.81
CA LYS A 83 1.11 -4.96 -16.82
C LYS A 83 -0.32 -5.47 -16.93
N GLU A 84 -0.89 -5.34 -18.13
CA GLU A 84 -2.14 -6.02 -18.47
C GLU A 84 -1.99 -7.49 -18.13
N TYR A 85 -2.96 -8.01 -17.37
CA TYR A 85 -3.07 -9.45 -17.14
C TYR A 85 -3.69 -10.07 -18.39
N THR A 86 -2.87 -10.56 -19.32
CA THR A 86 -3.32 -11.63 -20.20
C THR A 86 -3.38 -12.91 -19.37
N LYS A 87 -4.62 -13.39 -19.14
CA LYS A 87 -4.87 -14.76 -18.68
C LYS A 87 -4.08 -15.72 -19.59
N THR A 88 -3.18 -16.50 -19.00
CA THR A 88 -2.77 -17.78 -19.57
C THR A 88 -3.89 -18.80 -19.46
#